data_AF-A0A227NTS8-F1
#
_entry.id   AF-A0A227NTS8-F1
#
_cell.length_a   1.000
_cell.length_b   1.000
_cell.length_c   1.000
_cell.angle_alpha   90.00
_cell.angle_beta   90.00
_cell.angle_gamma   90.00
#
_symmetry.space_group_name_H-M   'P 1'
#
loop_
_entity.id
_entity.type
_entity.pdbx_description
1 polymer ?
#
loop_
_entity_poly.entity_id
_entity_poly.type
_entity_poly.pdbx_seq_one_letter_code
_entity_poly.pdbx_strand_id
1 'polypeptide(L)'
;MSDTINSEIKFNIELDENRVPEKLTWSAQDGGVQAEEAKAIMLSIWDSKVKETMRIDLWTKDMPVDEMKIFFHQTLVAMADTFKRATDDEKMSDTMKDFCDYFAEKLELTK
;
A
#
# COMPACT_ATOMS: atom_id res chain seq x y z
N MET A 1 -15.32 20.26 23.92
CA MET A 1 -15.49 19.22 22.89
C MET A 1 -14.58 19.61 21.74
N SER A 2 -13.67 18.74 21.31
CA SER A 2 -12.85 19.00 20.12
C SER A 2 -13.72 18.87 18.88
N ASP A 3 -13.65 19.83 17.97
CA ASP A 3 -14.31 19.73 16.68
C ASP A 3 -13.71 18.55 15.90
N THR A 4 -14.56 17.66 15.41
CA THR A 4 -14.15 16.51 14.60
C THR A 4 -14.12 16.91 13.13
N ILE A 5 -13.01 16.66 12.46
CA ILE A 5 -12.89 16.79 11.01
C ILE A 5 -13.24 15.42 10.38
N ASN A 6 -14.12 15.43 9.39
CA ASN A 6 -14.42 14.25 8.58
C ASN A 6 -13.69 14.39 7.24
N SER A 7 -13.00 13.34 6.81
CA SER A 7 -12.39 13.25 5.50
C SER A 7 -12.74 11.93 4.85
N GLU A 8 -12.92 11.95 3.52
CA GLU A 8 -13.23 10.77 2.72
C GLU A 8 -12.06 10.42 1.80
N ILE A 9 -11.72 9.12 1.79
CA ILE A 9 -10.89 8.51 0.75
C ILE A 9 -11.79 7.56 -0.03
N LYS A 10 -11.88 7.76 -1.34
CA LYS A 10 -12.74 6.97 -2.24
C LYS A 10 -11.89 6.21 -3.23
N PHE A 11 -12.09 4.90 -3.31
CA PHE A 11 -11.51 4.04 -4.34
C PHE A 11 -12.62 3.59 -5.29
N ASN A 12 -12.43 3.78 -6.60
CA ASN A 12 -13.30 3.19 -7.62
C ASN A 12 -12.51 2.13 -8.38
N ILE A 13 -13.11 0.94 -8.47
CA ILE A 13 -12.54 -0.24 -9.11
C ILE A 13 -13.46 -0.60 -10.27
N GLU A 14 -12.96 -0.48 -11.50
CA GLU A 14 -13.61 -0.99 -12.69
C GLU A 14 -13.10 -2.40 -12.96
N LEU A 15 -14.03 -3.35 -13.12
CA LEU A 15 -13.74 -4.77 -13.29
C LEU A 15 -14.21 -5.25 -14.66
N ASP A 16 -13.48 -6.20 -15.24
CA ASP A 16 -13.94 -6.93 -16.43
C ASP A 16 -15.01 -7.99 -16.08
N GLU A 17 -15.49 -8.71 -17.11
CA GLU A 17 -16.49 -9.79 -16.97
C GLU A 17 -16.03 -10.94 -16.04
N ASN A 18 -14.71 -11.11 -15.86
CA ASN A 18 -14.10 -12.12 -14.99
C ASN A 18 -13.75 -11.56 -13.61
N ARG A 19 -14.16 -10.32 -13.30
CA ARG A 19 -13.85 -9.60 -12.05
C ARG A 19 -12.36 -9.27 -11.88
N VAL A 20 -11.62 -9.09 -12.97
CA VAL A 20 -10.23 -8.61 -12.95
C VAL A 20 -10.24 -7.07 -13.03
N PRO A 21 -9.46 -6.36 -12.20
CA PRO A 21 -9.36 -4.91 -12.29
C PRO A 21 -8.77 -4.42 -13.63
N GLU A 22 -9.54 -3.59 -14.32
CA GLU A 22 -9.13 -2.91 -15.56
C GLU A 22 -8.67 -1.48 -15.27
N LYS A 23 -9.40 -0.76 -14.40
CA LYS A 23 -9.07 0.61 -14.02
C LYS A 23 -9.27 0.84 -12.53
N LEU A 24 -8.29 1.48 -11.90
CA LEU A 24 -8.36 1.95 -10.52
C LEU A 24 -8.27 3.46 -10.51
N THR A 25 -9.19 4.12 -9.79
CA THR A 25 -9.08 5.55 -9.50
C THR A 25 -9.28 5.80 -8.02
N TRP A 26 -8.64 6.84 -7.49
CA TRP A 26 -8.81 7.21 -6.10
C TRP A 26 -8.89 8.72 -5.90
N SER A 27 -9.57 9.11 -4.83
CA SER A 27 -9.68 10.50 -4.40
C SER A 27 -9.43 10.57 -2.90
N ALA A 28 -8.76 11.63 -2.45
CA ALA A 28 -8.59 11.98 -1.04
C ALA A 28 -8.76 13.50 -0.90
N GLN A 29 -9.90 13.91 -0.33
CA GLN A 29 -10.32 15.32 -0.32
C GLN A 29 -9.32 16.22 0.42
N ASP A 30 -8.86 15.78 1.59
CA ASP A 30 -7.92 16.56 2.43
C ASP A 30 -6.50 16.55 1.86
N GLY A 31 -6.18 15.54 1.03
CA GLY A 31 -4.90 15.43 0.35
C GLY A 31 -4.83 16.18 -0.98
N GLY A 32 -5.94 16.79 -1.42
CA GLY A 32 -6.02 17.48 -2.72
C GLY A 32 -5.98 16.53 -3.93
N VAL A 33 -6.29 15.25 -3.74
CA VAL A 33 -6.29 14.23 -4.80
C VAL A 33 -7.70 14.00 -5.31
N GLN A 34 -7.93 14.16 -6.61
CA GLN A 34 -9.25 14.03 -7.22
C GLN A 34 -9.21 13.10 -8.44
N ALA A 35 -9.78 11.90 -8.28
CA ALA A 35 -9.97 10.91 -9.35
C ALA A 35 -8.68 10.55 -10.09
N GLU A 36 -7.56 10.49 -9.38
CA GLU A 36 -6.26 10.10 -9.94
C GLU A 36 -6.24 8.61 -10.26
N GLU A 37 -5.60 8.26 -11.37
CA GLU A 37 -5.44 6.87 -11.77
C GLU A 37 -4.35 6.17 -10.95
N ALA A 38 -4.59 4.90 -10.64
CA ALA A 38 -3.61 4.03 -9.99
C ALA A 38 -3.47 2.72 -10.76
N LYS A 39 -2.29 2.12 -10.68
CA LYS A 39 -2.04 0.76 -11.19
C LYS A 39 -2.14 -0.31 -10.12
N ALA A 40 -1.98 0.05 -8.84
CA ALA A 40 -2.13 -0.86 -7.72
C ALA A 40 -2.63 -0.14 -6.46
N ILE A 41 -3.35 -0.87 -5.62
CA ILE A 41 -3.79 -0.46 -4.28
C ILE A 41 -3.58 -1.65 -3.35
N MET A 42 -2.93 -1.41 -2.21
CA MET A 42 -2.85 -2.38 -1.12
C MET A 42 -3.38 -1.71 0.16
N LEU A 43 -4.45 -2.27 0.73
CA LEU A 43 -5.10 -1.75 1.93
C LEU A 43 -5.15 -2.84 3.00
N SER A 44 -4.75 -2.48 4.22
CA SER A 44 -4.87 -3.32 5.40
C SER A 44 -5.75 -2.64 6.45
N ILE A 45 -6.75 -3.35 6.94
CA ILE A 45 -7.75 -2.84 7.91
C ILE A 45 -7.68 -3.72 9.15
N TRP A 46 -7.33 -3.12 10.28
CA TRP A 46 -7.30 -3.82 11.57
C TRP A 46 -8.70 -3.92 12.17
N ASP A 47 -9.19 -5.14 12.37
CA ASP A 47 -10.39 -5.40 13.16
C ASP A 47 -9.98 -5.78 14.60
N SER A 48 -10.17 -4.85 15.53
CA SER A 48 -9.82 -5.04 16.93
C SER A 48 -10.74 -6.01 17.68
N LYS A 49 -11.94 -6.30 17.16
CA LYS A 49 -12.89 -7.22 17.80
C LYS A 49 -12.42 -8.67 17.69
N VAL A 50 -11.95 -9.04 16.50
CA VAL A 50 -11.43 -10.39 16.21
C VAL A 50 -9.90 -10.46 16.25
N LYS A 51 -9.22 -9.30 16.30
CA LYS A 51 -7.76 -9.15 16.29
C LYS A 51 -7.12 -9.71 15.01
N GLU A 52 -7.71 -9.34 13.87
CA GLU A 52 -7.25 -9.76 12.55
C GLU A 52 -7.11 -8.57 11.60
N THR A 53 -6.25 -8.72 10.60
CA THR A 53 -6.08 -7.74 9.53
C THR A 53 -6.81 -8.21 8.28
N MET A 54 -7.87 -7.51 7.90
CA MET A 54 -8.49 -7.67 6.58
C MET A 54 -7.64 -6.97 5.52
N ARG A 55 -7.58 -7.54 4.31
CA ARG A 55 -6.74 -6.99 3.23
C ARG A 55 -7.50 -6.88 1.92
N ILE A 56 -7.18 -5.83 1.17
CA ILE A 56 -7.62 -5.63 -0.21
C ILE A 56 -6.34 -5.35 -1.02
N ASP A 57 -5.98 -6.30 -1.87
CA ASP A 57 -4.80 -6.22 -2.73
C ASP A 57 -5.30 -6.20 -4.18
N LEU A 58 -5.11 -5.07 -4.87
CA LEU A 58 -5.60 -4.85 -6.23
C LEU A 58 -4.46 -4.33 -7.11
N TRP A 59 -4.43 -4.77 -8.36
CA TRP A 59 -3.61 -4.20 -9.42
C TRP A 59 -4.34 -4.33 -10.75
N THR A 60 -4.08 -3.38 -11.66
CA THR A 60 -4.62 -3.44 -13.01
C THR A 60 -3.93 -4.54 -13.79
N LYS A 61 -4.66 -5.14 -14.72
CA LYS A 61 -4.17 -6.21 -15.59
C LYS A 61 -2.93 -5.84 -16.41
N ASP A 62 -2.80 -4.56 -16.74
CA ASP A 62 -1.72 -4.01 -17.57
C ASP A 62 -0.51 -3.52 -16.78
N MET A 63 -0.50 -3.64 -15.45
CA MET A 63 0.66 -3.29 -14.63
C MET A 63 1.83 -4.23 -14.95
N PRO A 64 3.00 -3.71 -15.38
CA PRO A 64 4.17 -4.53 -15.65
C PRO A 64 4.71 -5.24 -14.40
N VAL A 65 5.25 -6.46 -14.56
CA VAL A 65 5.74 -7.29 -13.43
C VAL A 65 6.93 -6.61 -12.72
N ASP A 66 7.77 -5.89 -13.44
CA ASP A 66 8.85 -5.06 -12.88
C ASP A 66 8.30 -3.93 -12.01
N GLU A 67 7.26 -3.23 -12.44
CA GLU A 67 6.57 -2.23 -11.60
C GLU A 67 5.94 -2.87 -10.36
N MET A 68 5.36 -4.07 -10.47
CA MET A 68 4.84 -4.81 -9.31
C MET A 68 5.93 -5.08 -8.27
N LYS A 69 7.11 -5.54 -8.71
CA LYS A 69 8.25 -5.77 -7.81
C LYS A 69 8.69 -4.49 -7.10
N ILE A 70 8.74 -3.38 -7.83
CA ILE A 70 9.04 -2.06 -7.27
C ILE A 70 7.99 -1.65 -6.24
N PHE A 71 6.69 -1.83 -6.56
CA PHE A 71 5.59 -1.52 -5.65
C PHE A 71 5.68 -2.30 -4.33
N PHE A 72 5.96 -3.61 -4.40
CA PHE A 72 6.16 -4.43 -3.20
C PHE A 72 7.37 -3.98 -2.40
N HIS A 73 8.51 -3.76 -3.04
CA HIS A 73 9.73 -3.29 -2.37
C HIS A 73 9.49 -1.97 -1.63
N GLN A 74 8.93 -0.96 -2.32
CA GLN A 74 8.64 0.34 -1.72
C GLN A 74 7.66 0.23 -0.55
N THR A 75 6.67 -0.65 -0.66
CA THR A 75 5.72 -0.86 0.43
C THR A 75 6.35 -1.54 1.64
N LEU A 76 7.27 -2.50 1.44
CA LEU A 76 8.01 -3.15 2.52
C LEU A 76 8.90 -2.14 3.28
N VAL A 77 9.61 -1.27 2.55
CA VAL A 77 10.41 -0.19 3.14
C VAL A 77 9.55 0.76 3.97
N ALA A 78 8.45 1.25 3.40
CA ALA A 78 7.51 2.15 4.10
C ALA A 78 6.87 1.48 5.33
N MET A 79 6.63 0.18 5.27
CA MET A 79 6.12 -0.60 6.40
C MET A 79 7.16 -0.72 7.52
N ALA A 80 8.45 -0.91 7.20
CA ALA A 80 9.52 -0.90 8.20
C ALA A 80 9.62 0.45 8.94
N ASP A 81 9.52 1.55 8.22
CA ASP A 81 9.49 2.90 8.80
C ASP A 81 8.24 3.13 9.66
N THR A 82 7.08 2.66 9.19
CA THR A 82 5.83 2.77 9.95
C THR A 82 5.87 1.93 11.22
N PHE A 83 6.42 0.72 11.16
CA PHE A 83 6.62 -0.14 12.31
C PHE A 83 7.55 0.54 13.34
N LYS A 84 8.66 1.15 12.89
CA LYS A 84 9.56 1.92 13.77
C LYS A 84 8.79 3.01 14.52
N ARG A 85 8.06 3.86 13.77
CA ARG A 85 7.29 4.96 14.36
C ARG A 85 6.20 4.50 15.33
N ALA A 86 5.62 3.33 15.08
CA ALA A 86 4.51 2.82 15.89
C ALA A 86 4.96 2.11 17.17
N THR A 87 6.17 1.53 17.19
CA THR A 87 6.64 0.63 18.26
C THR A 87 7.92 1.07 18.94
N ASP A 88 8.68 1.98 18.32
CA ASP A 88 10.04 2.39 18.72
C ASP A 88 11.07 1.25 18.72
N ASP A 89 10.76 0.09 18.12
CA ASP A 89 11.67 -1.05 18.03
C ASP A 89 12.65 -0.88 16.86
N GLU A 90 13.77 -0.19 17.14
CA GLU A 90 14.81 0.06 16.14
C GLU A 90 15.40 -1.22 15.57
N LYS A 91 15.67 -2.22 16.43
CA LYS A 91 16.36 -3.43 16.02
C LYS A 91 15.54 -4.24 15.01
N MET A 92 14.25 -4.39 15.26
CA MET A 92 13.37 -5.10 14.34
C MET A 92 13.17 -4.30 13.05
N SER A 93 13.02 -2.96 13.15
CA SER A 93 12.95 -2.11 11.96
C SER A 93 14.20 -2.18 11.08
N ASP A 94 15.39 -2.21 11.67
CA ASP A 94 16.65 -2.36 10.93
C ASP A 94 16.70 -3.73 10.24
N THR A 95 16.27 -4.79 10.93
CA THR A 95 16.16 -6.14 10.33
C THR A 95 15.18 -6.17 9.14
N MET A 96 14.06 -5.45 9.24
CA MET A 96 13.11 -5.33 8.12
C MET A 96 13.74 -4.59 6.93
N LYS A 97 14.55 -3.56 7.18
CA LYS A 97 15.26 -2.81 6.14
C LYS A 97 16.36 -3.63 5.49
N ASP A 98 17.14 -4.39 6.26
CA ASP A 98 18.13 -5.33 5.73
C ASP A 98 17.49 -6.33 4.76
N PHE A 99 16.28 -6.82 5.10
CA PHE A 99 15.52 -7.66 4.18
C PHE A 99 15.07 -6.91 2.92
N CYS A 100 14.65 -5.64 3.03
CA CYS A 100 14.29 -4.83 1.87
C CYS A 100 15.49 -4.62 0.93
N ASP A 101 16.67 -4.36 1.49
CA ASP A 101 17.91 -4.20 0.73
C ASP A 101 18.28 -5.50 0.00
N TYR A 102 18.21 -6.64 0.71
CA TYR A 102 18.38 -7.95 0.10
C TYR A 102 17.34 -8.22 -1.01
N PHE A 103 16.08 -7.86 -0.79
CA PHE A 103 15.01 -8.02 -1.77
C PHE A 103 15.27 -7.19 -3.03
N ALA A 104 15.72 -5.94 -2.88
CA ALA A 104 16.10 -5.07 -3.99
C ALA A 104 17.29 -5.62 -4.76
N GLU A 105 18.33 -6.10 -4.08
CA GLU A 105 19.53 -6.68 -4.70
C GLU A 105 19.16 -7.93 -5.53
N LYS A 106 18.39 -8.86 -4.96
CA LYS A 106 18.04 -10.13 -5.65
C LYS A 106 17.08 -9.95 -6.81
N LEU A 107 16.32 -8.87 -6.82
CA LEU A 107 15.42 -8.54 -7.93
C LEU A 107 16.00 -7.47 -8.86
N GLU A 108 17.26 -7.06 -8.64
CA GLU A 108 17.97 -6.04 -9.44
C GLU A 108 17.19 -4.72 -9.54
N LEU A 109 16.56 -4.29 -8.44
CA LEU A 109 15.71 -3.09 -8.38
C LEU A 109 16.51 -1.81 -8.12
N THR A 110 17.71 -1.93 -7.56
CA THR A 110 18.67 -0.84 -7.37
C THR A 110 19.74 -0.92 -8.45
N LYS A 111 19.91 0.16 -9.22
CA LYS A 111 21.03 0.32 -10.16
C LYS A 111 22.33 0.65 -9.44
#